data_AF-A0A9D2WRX0-F1
#
_entry.id   AF-A0A9D2WRX0-F1
#
_cell.length_a   1.000
_cell.length_b   1.000
_cell.length_c   1.000
_cell.angle_alpha   90.00
_cell.angle_beta   90.00
_cell.angle_gamma   90.00
#
_symmetry.space_group_name_H-M   'P 1'
#
loop_
_entity.id
_entity.type
_entity.pdbx_description
1 polymer ?
#
loop_
_entity_poly.entity_id
_entity_poly.type
_entity_poly.pdbx_seq_one_letter_code
_entity_poly.pdbx_strand_id
1 'polypeptide(L)' 'MVRKFTKAKAIFPTDDSIRKVVFLSVKEIAKKWTMPVRNWAMAYSQIMIFFADRFAA' A
#
# COMPACT_ATOMS: atom_id res chain seq x y z
N MET A 1 7.55 -5.90 -3.85
CA MET A 1 8.35 -4.97 -3.04
C MET A 1 9.04 -3.94 -3.93
N VAL A 2 9.16 -2.69 -3.47
CA VAL A 2 9.82 -1.60 -4.19
C VAL A 2 11.28 -1.93 -4.53
N ARG A 3 11.97 -2.69 -3.66
CA ARG A 3 13.34 -3.20 -3.87
C ARG A 3 13.53 -3.94 -5.20
N LYS A 4 12.49 -4.58 -5.73
CA LYS A 4 12.54 -5.25 -7.05
C LYS A 4 12.83 -4.26 -8.18
N PHE A 5 12.33 -3.04 -8.08
CA PHE A 5 12.42 -2.01 -9.10
C PHE A 5 13.67 -1.13 -8.94
N THR A 6 14.26 -1.07 -7.75
CA THR A 6 15.50 -0.31 -7.48
C THR A 6 16.77 -1.16 -7.54
N LYS A 7 16.68 -2.50 -7.60
CA LYS A 7 17.87 -3.38 -7.62
C LYS A 7 18.84 -3.14 -8.80
N ALA A 8 18.36 -2.59 -9.91
CA ALA A 8 19.15 -2.37 -11.13
C ALA A 8 19.82 -0.97 -11.17
N LYS A 9 19.39 -0.03 -10.32
CA LYS A 9 19.97 1.32 -10.22
C LYS A 9 20.17 1.66 -8.75
N ALA A 10 21.42 1.58 -8.32
CA ALA A 10 21.83 1.94 -6.97
C ALA A 10 22.02 3.46 -6.80
N ILE A 11 22.32 4.19 -7.88
CA ILE A 11 22.56 5.64 -7.87
C ILE A 11 21.49 6.34 -8.71
N PHE A 12 20.92 7.39 -8.14
CA PHE A 12 19.93 8.25 -8.77
C PHE A 12 20.51 9.66 -8.95
N PRO A 13 20.42 10.26 -10.14
CA PRO A 13 21.04 11.56 -10.44
C PRO A 13 20.34 12.74 -9.75
N THR A 14 19.05 12.61 -9.42
CA THR A 14 18.27 13.65 -8.72
C THR A 14 17.26 13.03 -7.75
N ASP A 15 16.84 13.78 -6.73
CA ASP A 15 15.84 13.31 -5.76
C ASP A 15 14.48 13.03 -6.43
N ASP A 16 14.10 13.82 -7.43
CA ASP A 16 12.85 13.58 -8.17
C ASP A 16 12.90 12.27 -8.98
N SER A 17 14.08 11.86 -9.45
CA SER A 17 14.23 10.60 -10.19
C SER A 17 13.95 9.38 -9.30
N ILE A 18 14.38 9.41 -8.02
CA ILE A 18 14.07 8.32 -7.08
C ILE A 18 12.60 8.33 -6.67
N ARG A 19 12.01 9.52 -6.42
CA ARG A 19 10.57 9.65 -6.10
C ARG A 19 9.69 9.10 -7.21
N LYS A 20 10.01 9.40 -8.46
CA LYS A 20 9.29 8.89 -9.64
C LYS A 20 9.34 7.37 -9.71
N VAL A 21 10.50 6.77 -9.47
CA VAL A 21 10.65 5.30 -9.47
C VAL A 21 9.85 4.66 -8.34
N VAL A 22 9.86 5.23 -7.14
CA VAL A 22 9.06 4.74 -6.02
C VAL A 22 7.57 4.81 -6.34
N PHE A 23 7.09 5.95 -6.84
CA PHE A 23 5.68 6.13 -7.22
C PHE A 23 5.23 5.11 -8.28
N LEU A 24 6.00 4.95 -9.35
CA LEU A 24 5.68 3.98 -10.40
C LEU A 24 5.73 2.54 -9.90
N SER A 25 6.66 2.22 -9.00
CA SER A 25 6.76 0.90 -8.38
C SER A 25 5.51 0.58 -7.56
N VAL A 26 5.04 1.52 -6.74
CA VAL A 26 3.82 1.35 -5.94
C VAL A 26 2.61 1.21 -6.85
N LYS A 27 2.50 2.03 -7.91
CA LYS A 27 1.42 1.94 -8.89
C LYS A 27 1.34 0.55 -9.54
N GLU A 28 2.47 -0.03 -9.94
CA GLU A 28 2.50 -1.39 -10.52
C GLU A 28 2.21 -2.50 -9.51
N ILE A 29 2.63 -2.33 -8.25
CA ILE A 29 2.31 -3.29 -7.19
C ILE A 29 0.81 -3.25 -6.87
N ALA A 30 0.23 -2.06 -6.76
CA ALA A 30 -1.18 -1.86 -6.46
C ALA A 30 -2.11 -2.48 -7.51
N LYS A 31 -1.73 -2.48 -8.79
CA LYS A 31 -2.47 -3.19 -9.86
C LYS A 31 -2.65 -4.68 -9.59
N LYS A 32 -1.77 -5.31 -8.79
CA LYS A 32 -1.84 -6.73 -8.46
C LYS A 32 -2.67 -7.01 -7.21
N TRP A 33 -3.06 -5.98 -6.47
CA TRP A 33 -3.88 -6.09 -5.26
C TRP A 33 -5.37 -6.15 -5.63
N THR A 34 -5.74 -7.21 -6.36
CA THR A 34 -7.12 -7.42 -6.82
C THR A 34 -7.92 -8.33 -5.90
N MET A 35 -7.25 -9.14 -5.07
CA MET A 35 -7.94 -10.05 -4.18
C MET A 35 -8.54 -9.30 -2.97
N PRO A 36 -9.82 -9.55 -2.65
CA PRO A 36 -10.42 -9.01 -1.44
C PRO A 36 -9.74 -9.61 -0.20
N VAL A 37 -9.72 -8.84 0.90
CA VAL A 37 -9.17 -9.30 2.17
C VAL A 37 -10.02 -10.46 2.70
N ARG A 38 -9.37 -11.58 3.03
CA ARG A 38 -10.06 -12.76 3.56
C ARG A 38 -10.72 -12.43 4.91
N ASN A 39 -11.98 -12.83 5.07
CA ASN A 39 -12.77 -12.63 6.29
C ASN A 39 -12.95 -11.15 6.69
N TRP A 40 -12.90 -10.22 5.73
CA TRP A 40 -13.01 -8.78 6.01
C TRP A 40 -14.27 -8.40 6.78
N ALA A 41 -15.42 -9.01 6.48
CA ALA A 41 -16.67 -8.73 7.19
C ALA A 41 -16.59 -9.03 8.70
N MET A 42 -15.90 -10.10 9.09
CA MET A 42 -15.72 -10.46 10.51
C MET A 42 -14.71 -9.54 11.21
N ALA A 43 -13.62 -9.18 10.54
CA ALA A 43 -12.68 -8.21 11.08
C ALA A 43 -13.33 -6.84 11.25
N TYR A 44 -14.15 -6.44 10.27
CA TYR A 44 -14.88 -5.18 10.29
C TYR A 44 -15.90 -5.11 11.45
N SER A 45 -16.65 -6.17 11.71
CA SER A 45 -17.59 -6.20 12.85
C SER A 45 -16.86 -6.08 14.19
N GLN A 46 -15.69 -6.69 14.33
CA GLN A 46 -14.85 -6.53 15.53
C GLN A 46 -14.32 -5.09 15.66
N ILE A 47 -13.81 -4.50 14.58
CA ILE A 47 -13.32 -3.11 14.56
C ILE A 47 -14.44 -2.14 14.96
N MET A 48 -15.66 -2.37 14.47
CA MET A 48 -16.85 -1.58 14.81
C MET A 48 -17.18 -1.63 16.29
N ILE A 49 -17.01 -2.78 16.94
CA ILE A 49 -17.27 -2.92 18.38
C ILE A 49 -16.17 -2.24 19.19
N PHE A 50 -14.89 -2.47 18.86
CA PHE A 50 -13.76 -1.93 19.63
C PHE A 50 -13.60 -0.42 19.51
N PHE A 51 -13.98 0.16 18.38
CA PHE A 51 -13.86 1.60 18.09
C PHE A 51 -15.22 2.24 17.83
N ALA A 52 -16.26 1.79 18.53
CA ALA A 52 -17.63 2.27 18.34
C ALA A 52 -17.75 3.80 18.47
N ASP A 53 -16.94 4.41 19.34
CA ASP A 53 -16.82 5.85 19.56
C ASP A 53 -16.36 6.63 18.32
N ARG A 54 -15.65 5.98 17.41
CA ARG A 54 -15.12 6.58 16.16
C ARG A 54 -16.09 6.44 14.99
N PHE A 55 -17.12 5.61 15.14
CA PHE A 55 -18.16 5.35 14.13
C PHE A 55 -19.52 5.94 14.50
N ALA A 56 -19.72 6.34 15.76
CA ALA A 56 -20.87 7.13 16.19
C ALA A 56 -20.61 8.61 15.89
N ALA A 57 -21.25 9.14 14.85
CA ALA A 57 -21.42 10.57 14.60
C ALA A 57 -22.81 11.01 15.06
#